data_AF-A6ML08-F1
#
_entry.id   AF-A6ML08-F1
#
_cell.length_a   1.000
_cell.length_b   1.000
_cell.length_c   1.000
_cell.angle_alpha   90.00
_cell.angle_beta   90.00
_cell.angle_gamma   90.00
#
_symmetry.space_group_name_H-M   'P 1'
#
loop_
_entity.id
_entity.type
_entity.pdbx_description
1 polymer ?
#
loop_
_entity_poly.entity_id
_entity_poly.type
_entity_poly.pdbx_seq_one_letter_code
_entity_poly.pdbx_strand_id
1 'polypeptide(L)'
;EVYRKGRVFANAPDSACVIGLKKKAVAFSPVTELKKDTDFEHRMPREQWWLSLRLMLKMLAHYRISMAAYVSGELEHVTRRTLSMETGF
;
A
#
# COMPACT_ATOMS: atom_id res chain seq x y z
N GLU A 1 9.94 -8.57 33.69
CA GLU A 1 11.10 -9.48 33.86
C GLU A 1 10.82 -10.75 33.05
N VAL A 2 11.51 -10.93 31.92
CA VAL A 2 11.20 -11.96 30.90
C VAL A 2 11.75 -13.34 31.29
N TYR A 3 12.70 -13.39 32.23
CA TYR A 3 13.30 -14.62 32.72
C TYR A 3 13.19 -14.69 34.24
N ARG A 4 12.58 -15.74 34.77
CA ARG A 4 12.46 -15.96 36.22
C ARG A 4 12.54 -17.44 36.54
N LYS A 5 13.44 -17.82 37.45
CA LYS A 5 13.62 -19.21 37.94
C LYS A 5 13.72 -20.25 36.80
N GLY A 6 14.56 -20.00 35.79
CA GLY A 6 14.77 -20.94 34.68
C GLY A 6 13.67 -20.95 33.62
N ARG A 7 12.65 -20.09 33.73
CA ARG A 7 11.52 -20.02 32.79
C ARG A 7 11.47 -18.67 32.09
N VAL A 8 11.20 -18.72 30.79
CA VAL A 8 10.97 -17.54 29.94
C VAL A 8 9.47 -17.24 29.91
N PHE A 9 9.10 -15.98 30.13
CA PHE A 9 7.72 -15.50 30.10
C PHE A 9 7.53 -14.55 28.91
N ALA A 10 6.83 -15.03 27.89
CA ALA A 10 6.54 -14.31 26.64
C ALA A 10 5.10 -13.76 26.61
N ASN A 11 4.65 -13.19 27.72
CA ASN A 11 3.26 -12.73 27.89
C ASN A 11 3.02 -11.30 27.41
N ALA A 12 4.08 -10.59 27.05
CA ALA A 12 3.98 -9.20 26.61
C ALA A 12 3.74 -9.16 25.08
N PRO A 13 3.00 -8.17 24.57
CA PRO A 13 2.66 -8.10 23.15
C PRO A 13 3.88 -7.93 22.24
N ASP A 14 4.96 -7.37 22.75
CA ASP A 14 6.26 -7.23 22.09
C ASP A 14 7.08 -8.54 22.06
N SER A 15 6.67 -9.57 22.80
CA SER A 15 7.36 -10.87 22.83
C SER A 15 7.26 -11.63 21.49
N ALA A 16 6.23 -11.34 20.69
CA ALA A 16 6.06 -11.87 19.34
C ALA A 16 5.82 -10.69 18.37
N CYS A 17 6.89 -10.25 17.73
CA CYS A 17 6.88 -9.11 16.82
C CYS A 17 7.57 -9.43 15.49
N VAL A 18 7.18 -8.69 14.45
CA VAL A 18 7.80 -8.69 13.13
C VAL A 18 8.73 -7.49 13.05
N ILE A 19 9.96 -7.72 12.60
CA ILE A 19 10.89 -6.65 12.23
C ILE A 19 10.59 -6.27 10.79
N GLY A 20 10.35 -4.99 10.56
CA GLY A 20 10.13 -4.46 9.23
C GLY A 20 10.53 -3.01 9.10
N LEU A 21 10.34 -2.47 7.90
CA LEU A 21 10.51 -1.05 7.63
C LEU A 21 9.17 -0.34 7.78
N LYS A 22 9.13 0.65 8.66
CA LYS A 22 8.02 1.61 8.76
C LYS A 22 8.53 2.96 8.31
N LYS A 23 8.12 3.39 7.12
CA LYS A 23 8.65 4.59 6.43
C LYS A 23 10.17 4.46 6.25
N LYS A 24 10.96 5.24 6.98
CA LYS A 24 12.43 5.28 6.89
C LYS A 24 13.14 4.62 8.07
N ALA A 25 12.40 3.97 8.98
CA ALA A 25 12.94 3.39 10.19
C ALA A 25 12.68 1.88 10.26
N VAL A 26 13.62 1.15 10.85
CA VAL A 26 13.40 -0.24 11.28
C VAL A 26 12.52 -0.21 12.52
N ALA A 27 11.43 -0.95 12.49
CA ALA A 27 10.46 -1.00 13.58
C ALA A 27 10.12 -2.46 13.92
N PHE A 28 9.90 -2.70 15.21
CA PHE A 28 9.33 -3.94 15.72
C PHE A 28 7.83 -3.74 15.88
N SER A 29 7.03 -4.53 15.17
CA SER A 29 5.56 -4.43 15.20
C SER A 29 4.96 -5.71 15.81
N PRO A 30 4.22 -5.63 16.92
CA PRO A 30 3.51 -6.76 17.49
C PRO A 30 2.57 -7.43 16.48
N VAL A 31 2.54 -8.77 16.47
CA VAL A 31 1.68 -9.53 15.55
C VAL A 31 0.18 -9.24 15.78
N THR A 32 -0.19 -8.93 17.02
CA THR A 32 -1.57 -8.58 17.40
C THR A 32 -2.06 -7.29 16.74
N GLU A 33 -1.17 -6.31 16.58
CA GLU A 33 -1.48 -5.05 15.88
C GLU A 33 -1.54 -5.29 14.37
N LEU A 34 -0.58 -6.07 13.84
CA LEU A 34 -0.48 -6.36 12.40
C LEU A 34 -1.73 -7.04 11.82
N LYS A 35 -2.46 -7.80 12.66
CA LYS A 35 -3.74 -8.44 12.28
C LYS A 35 -4.81 -7.47 11.79
N LYS A 36 -4.79 -6.23 12.27
CA LYS A 36 -5.77 -5.22 11.89
C LYS A 36 -5.54 -4.75 10.45
N ASP A 37 -4.29 -4.73 10.01
CA ASP A 37 -3.87 -4.14 8.74
C ASP A 37 -3.55 -5.19 7.67
N THR A 38 -3.37 -6.45 8.07
CA THR A 38 -3.01 -7.55 7.18
C THR A 38 -4.10 -8.62 7.17
N ASP A 39 -4.42 -9.10 5.97
CA ASP A 39 -5.14 -10.35 5.79
C ASP A 39 -4.14 -11.51 5.78
N PHE A 40 -4.12 -12.28 6.86
CA PHE A 40 -3.20 -13.39 7.03
C PHE A 40 -3.57 -14.64 6.20
N GLU A 41 -4.85 -14.83 5.87
CA GLU A 41 -5.27 -16.00 5.08
C GLU A 41 -4.75 -15.87 3.65
N HIS A 42 -4.96 -14.69 3.06
CA HIS A 42 -4.52 -14.39 1.70
C HIS A 42 -3.10 -13.81 1.63
N ARG A 43 -2.45 -13.59 2.78
CA ARG A 43 -1.08 -13.07 2.90
C ARG A 43 -0.89 -11.72 2.20
N MET A 44 -1.89 -10.84 2.33
CA MET A 44 -1.91 -9.53 1.69
C MET A 44 -2.24 -8.41 2.67
N PRO A 45 -1.68 -7.21 2.49
CA PRO A 45 -2.11 -6.04 3.24
C PRO A 45 -3.53 -5.63 2.82
N ARG A 46 -4.32 -5.13 3.76
CA ARG A 46 -5.68 -4.64 3.49
C ARG A 46 -5.67 -3.37 2.65
N GLU A 47 -4.70 -2.49 2.90
CA GLU A 47 -4.49 -1.29 2.11
C GLU A 47 -3.28 -1.47 1.18
N GLN A 48 -3.51 -1.32 -0.12
CA GLN A 48 -2.50 -1.47 -1.16
C GLN A 48 -2.21 -0.12 -1.82
N TRP A 49 -1.57 0.79 -1.07
CA TRP A 49 -1.31 2.17 -1.50
C TRP A 49 -0.63 2.26 -2.88
N TRP A 50 0.28 1.34 -3.17
CA TRP A 50 1.07 1.36 -4.41
C TRP A 50 0.24 1.06 -5.66
N LEU A 51 -0.94 0.44 -5.53
CA LEU A 51 -1.83 0.24 -6.69
C LEU A 51 -2.35 1.56 -7.26
N SER A 52 -2.40 2.63 -6.46
CA SER A 52 -2.73 3.97 -6.95
C SER A 52 -1.71 4.49 -7.99
N LEU A 53 -0.44 4.11 -7.87
CA LEU A 53 0.61 4.48 -8.84
C LEU A 53 0.41 3.80 -10.20
N ARG A 54 -0.37 2.71 -10.27
CA ARG A 54 -0.61 1.99 -11.52
C ARG A 54 -1.19 2.91 -12.60
N LEU A 55 -2.01 3.88 -12.22
CA LEU A 55 -2.57 4.86 -13.16
C LEU A 55 -1.49 5.78 -13.73
N MET A 56 -0.63 6.35 -12.86
CA MET A 56 0.49 7.19 -13.27
C MET A 56 1.42 6.45 -14.23
N LEU A 57 1.75 5.20 -13.92
CA LEU A 57 2.62 4.37 -14.77
C LEU A 57 2.01 4.16 -16.16
N LYS A 58 0.69 3.93 -16.25
CA LYS A 58 0.01 3.78 -17.55
C LYS A 58 0.02 5.07 -18.37
N MET A 59 -0.15 6.23 -17.72
CA MET A 59 -0.03 7.53 -18.40
C MET A 59 1.38 7.76 -18.93
N LEU A 60 2.41 7.53 -18.09
CA LEU A 60 3.81 7.72 -18.45
C LEU A 60 4.26 6.78 -19.58
N ALA A 61 3.69 5.58 -19.66
CA ALA A 61 3.95 4.63 -20.73
C ALA A 61 3.03 4.83 -21.96
N HIS A 62 2.32 5.95 -22.07
CA HIS A 62 1.43 6.29 -23.18
C HIS A 62 0.38 5.21 -23.51
N TYR A 63 -0.12 4.49 -22.50
CA TYR A 63 -1.21 3.54 -22.72
C TYR A 63 -2.51 4.26 -23.04
N ARG A 64 -3.26 3.73 -24.01
CA ARG A 64 -4.65 4.15 -24.25
C ARG A 64 -5.53 3.63 -23.10
N ILE A 65 -5.84 4.52 -22.15
CA ILE A 65 -6.72 4.20 -21.01
C ILE A 65 -7.91 5.16 -20.92
N SER A 66 -9.06 4.61 -20.51
CA SER A 66 -10.21 5.42 -20.11
C SER A 66 -9.99 6.00 -18.72
N MET A 67 -9.95 7.33 -18.63
CA MET A 67 -9.77 8.04 -17.36
C MET A 67 -11.06 8.14 -16.53
N ALA A 68 -12.21 7.81 -17.12
CA ALA A 68 -13.53 8.05 -16.55
C ALA A 68 -13.79 7.31 -15.23
N ALA A 69 -13.14 6.17 -15.01
CA ALA A 69 -13.26 5.41 -13.76
C ALA A 69 -12.33 5.92 -12.64
N TYR A 70 -11.38 6.80 -12.96
CA TYR A 70 -10.33 7.25 -12.03
C TYR A 70 -10.50 8.69 -11.56
N VAL A 71 -11.24 9.51 -12.29
CA VAL A 71 -11.49 10.92 -11.94
C VAL A 71 -12.95 11.04 -11.50
N SER A 72 -13.18 11.29 -10.23
CA SER A 72 -14.53 11.46 -9.65
C SER A 72 -15.07 12.89 -9.83
N GLY A 73 -14.63 13.62 -10.86
CA GLY A 73 -15.01 15.01 -11.12
C GLY A 73 -14.81 15.41 -12.59
N GLU A 74 -15.52 16.44 -13.03
CA GLU A 74 -15.29 17.04 -14.34
C GLU A 74 -13.87 17.59 -14.40
N LEU A 75 -13.10 17.21 -15.43
CA LEU A 75 -11.77 17.75 -15.68
C LEU A 75 -11.93 19.16 -16.26
N GLU A 76 -12.32 20.13 -15.43
CA GLU A 76 -12.64 21.51 -15.86
C GLU A 76 -11.49 22.18 -16.64
N HIS A 77 -10.24 21.80 -16.34
CA HIS A 77 -9.05 22.39 -16.96
C HIS A 77 -8.44 21.57 -18.11
N VAL A 78 -8.97 20.38 -18.42
CA VAL A 78 -8.46 19.53 -19.51
C VAL A 78 -9.55 19.40 -20.56
N THR A 79 -9.49 20.29 -21.57
CA THR A 79 -10.39 20.17 -22.71
C THR A 79 -10.14 18.86 -23.44
N ARG A 80 -11.19 18.23 -23.96
CA ARG A 80 -11.10 17.02 -24.81
C ARG A 80 -10.13 17.15 -26.00
N ARG A 81 -9.77 18.39 -26.38
CA ARG A 81 -8.75 18.74 -27.38
C ARG A 81 -7.30 18.52 -26.90
N THR A 82 -6.97 18.72 -25.63
CA THR A 82 -5.61 18.39 -25.12
C THR A 82 -5.42 16.89 -24.88
N LEU A 83 -6.53 16.15 -24.75
CA LEU A 83 -6.56 14.69 -24.80
C LEU A 83 -6.73 14.16 -26.23
N SER A 84 -6.82 15.02 -27.25
CA SER A 84 -6.97 14.54 -28.63
C SER A 84 -5.65 13.90 -29.07
N MET A 85 -5.68 12.57 -29.04
CA MET A 85 -5.03 11.65 -29.97
C MET A 85 -4.02 12.34 -30.89
N GLU A 86 -2.74 12.18 -30.59
CA GLU A 86 -1.75 12.23 -31.67
C GLU A 86 -2.14 11.16 -32.69
N THR A 87 -2.64 11.61 -33.83
CA THR A 87 -2.63 10.85 -35.07
C THR A 87 -1.19 10.75 -35.55
N GLY A 88 -0.65 9.53 -35.62
CA GLY A 88 0.60 9.17 -36.30
C GLY A 88 1.59 8.49 -35.34
N PHE A 89 2.10 7.28 -35.58
CA PHE A 89 2.06 6.35 -36.71
C PHE A 89 1.67 4.95 -36.22
#